data_AF-A2ER66-F1
#
_entry.id   AF-A2ER66-F1
#
_cell.length_a   1.000
_cell.length_b   1.000
_cell.length_c   1.000
_cell.angle_alpha   90.00
_cell.angle_beta   90.00
_cell.angle_gamma   90.00
#
_symmetry.space_group_name_H-M   'P 1'
#
loop_
_entity.id
_entity.type
_entity.pdbx_description
1 polymer ?
#
loop_
_entity_poly.entity_id
_entity_poly.type
_entity_poly.pdbx_seq_one_letter_code
_entity_poly.pdbx_strand_id
1 'polypeptide(L)'
;MSDEEEEVYVVYEEEEEVEDSSSDELVQLVSESSNTFITKEIESFSHYLPNWSAYSSDNRMIINIPSSFLPLAQKVVYGFSVHDILLNLTITMNSNDWTTPPQITFEHPIYKSQFIGRPLIVDLIPKFFNKDYKPKQNYRAAGYVLNAAGHADPELVKLLAKEGISAERAKTALVLCRNKINDARSFLRTGQKADVSTRMPCKFEECRLLYFIVEICDLFIGLQDHCCFCGKKLSEATVKPSVCSNKLCNFSFTQLGVGTSLLQEIRRDPDVADLMISCFATALGTAWLKPKPNNFTDDEMRQIINGLPTVSDMVRANDDHQLANLVGDKAILLLNWIILSNKSQLYELSPELRLKQFPTRHQFLTLMASEERENEFKALKAKYGSFFLWHGSTGDRWHSIIRNGLKNGTGTEMQQNGKVFGSGIYLASELLTSLNYVKNVQNEYARSTLGNSLQAVGLCEVAKVPDLEDHGRAYTLMNEKAIVVRFLFVGANFSYDVVQKPLERVPKLKDILNYHASLNK
;
A
#
# COMPACT_ATOMS: atom_id res chain seq x y z
N MET A 1 -4.64 -72.19 61.20
CA MET A 1 -4.94 -70.94 60.46
C MET A 1 -3.60 -70.24 60.26
N SER A 2 -2.93 -70.62 59.17
CA SER A 2 -2.40 -69.72 58.12
C SER A 2 -2.36 -68.22 58.46
N ASP A 3 -1.32 -67.42 58.21
CA ASP A 3 -0.06 -67.54 57.47
C ASP A 3 0.88 -66.48 58.09
N GLU A 4 2.08 -66.86 58.56
CA GLU A 4 3.40 -66.64 57.95
C GLU A 4 3.91 -65.18 57.89
N GLU A 5 5.00 -64.98 58.65
CA GLU A 5 5.96 -63.87 58.69
C GLU A 5 6.51 -63.61 57.27
N GLU A 6 7.08 -62.47 56.88
CA GLU A 6 8.28 -61.85 57.44
C GLU A 6 8.60 -60.59 56.60
N GLU A 7 9.31 -59.63 57.19
CA GLU A 7 9.70 -58.35 56.58
C GLU A 7 10.60 -58.54 55.34
N VAL A 8 10.30 -57.84 54.24
CA VAL A 8 11.21 -57.70 53.10
C VAL A 8 11.73 -56.27 53.02
N TYR A 9 13.05 -56.18 53.21
CA TYR A 9 13.91 -55.02 53.03
C TYR A 9 13.96 -54.60 51.55
N VAL A 10 13.89 -53.29 51.31
CA VAL A 10 14.22 -52.70 50.00
C VAL A 10 15.74 -52.65 49.90
N VAL A 11 16.31 -53.57 49.11
CA VAL A 11 17.74 -53.61 48.78
C VAL A 11 18.01 -52.66 47.62
N TYR A 12 19.00 -51.79 47.80
CA TYR A 12 19.60 -50.95 46.76
C TYR A 12 20.56 -51.81 45.92
N GLU A 13 20.42 -51.79 44.59
CA GLU A 13 21.45 -52.25 43.67
C GLU A 13 22.09 -51.03 42.99
N GLU A 14 23.40 -50.89 43.19
CA GLU A 14 24.31 -50.04 42.41
C GLU A 14 24.69 -50.80 41.13
N GLU A 15 24.58 -50.18 39.94
CA GLU A 15 25.31 -50.64 38.75
C GLU A 15 25.84 -49.45 37.91
N GLU A 16 27.17 -49.32 38.01
CA GLU A 16 28.20 -48.93 37.02
C GLU A 16 28.17 -47.58 36.27
N GLU A 17 29.13 -46.73 36.63
CA GLU A 17 29.69 -45.69 35.77
C GLU A 17 30.41 -46.32 34.56
N VAL A 18 30.01 -45.90 33.36
CA VAL A 18 30.81 -46.07 32.13
C VAL A 18 31.12 -44.68 31.58
N GLU A 19 32.39 -44.28 31.69
CA GLU A 19 32.96 -43.21 30.86
C GLU A 19 32.91 -43.68 29.40
N ASP A 20 32.26 -42.92 28.51
CA ASP A 20 32.59 -42.99 27.09
C ASP A 20 32.63 -41.59 26.46
N SER A 21 33.71 -41.38 25.73
CA SER A 21 34.16 -40.16 25.12
C SER A 21 33.97 -40.23 23.61
N SER A 22 33.02 -39.48 23.05
CA SER A 22 33.02 -39.02 21.64
C SER A 22 31.76 -38.20 21.39
N SER A 23 31.84 -36.87 21.34
CA SER A 23 32.00 -36.08 20.11
C SER A 23 30.92 -36.30 19.05
N ASP A 24 30.15 -35.24 18.79
CA ASP A 24 29.75 -34.80 17.45
C ASP A 24 29.29 -35.87 16.45
N GLU A 25 28.06 -36.37 16.57
CA GLU A 25 27.39 -37.04 15.44
C GLU A 25 25.85 -37.03 15.58
N LEU A 26 25.25 -35.88 15.28
CA LEU A 26 23.83 -35.76 14.93
C LEU A 26 23.69 -35.11 13.53
N VAL A 27 24.56 -35.58 12.62
CA VAL A 27 24.59 -35.22 11.21
C VAL A 27 23.86 -36.29 10.40
N GLN A 28 22.87 -35.83 9.62
CA GLN A 28 22.34 -36.44 8.40
C GLN A 28 21.74 -37.86 8.47
N LEU A 29 20.41 -37.90 8.58
CA LEU A 29 19.61 -38.85 7.79
C LEU A 29 18.93 -38.06 6.66
N VAL A 30 19.72 -37.74 5.62
CA VAL A 30 19.21 -37.22 4.34
C VAL A 30 18.94 -38.44 3.46
N SER A 31 17.68 -38.60 3.07
CA SER A 31 17.26 -39.61 2.09
C SER A 31 18.02 -39.44 0.78
N GLU A 32 18.78 -40.47 0.40
CA GLU A 32 19.54 -40.56 -0.84
C GLU A 32 18.60 -40.69 -2.07
N SER A 33 18.18 -39.56 -2.60
CA SER A 33 18.03 -39.31 -4.05
C SER A 33 18.07 -37.80 -4.31
N SER A 34 19.05 -37.09 -3.74
CA SER A 34 19.19 -35.66 -3.97
C SER A 34 19.52 -35.40 -5.44
N ASN A 35 18.59 -34.79 -6.16
CA ASN A 35 18.79 -34.35 -7.53
C ASN A 35 19.97 -33.34 -7.57
N THR A 36 21.11 -33.78 -8.11
CA THR A 36 22.37 -33.00 -8.10
C THR A 36 22.25 -31.63 -8.75
N PHE A 37 21.31 -31.46 -9.69
CA PHE A 37 21.00 -30.17 -10.31
C PHE A 37 20.33 -29.21 -9.31
N ILE A 38 19.30 -29.68 -8.60
CA ILE A 38 18.55 -28.89 -7.64
C ILE A 38 19.45 -28.43 -6.49
N THR A 39 20.28 -29.34 -5.96
CA THR A 39 21.22 -29.01 -4.87
C THR A 39 22.18 -27.91 -5.31
N LYS A 40 22.75 -28.00 -6.52
CA LYS A 40 23.66 -26.97 -7.06
C LYS A 40 22.99 -25.61 -7.25
N GLU A 41 21.75 -25.57 -7.74
CA GLU A 41 20.99 -24.31 -7.85
C GLU A 41 20.74 -23.66 -6.49
N ILE A 42 20.38 -24.45 -5.48
CA ILE A 42 20.17 -23.94 -4.11
C ILE A 42 21.48 -23.47 -3.49
N GLU A 43 22.57 -24.22 -3.62
CA GLU A 43 23.89 -23.82 -3.12
C GLU A 43 24.34 -22.50 -3.77
N SER A 44 24.16 -22.38 -5.09
CA SER A 44 24.50 -21.17 -5.84
C SER A 44 23.64 -19.98 -5.41
N PHE A 45 22.33 -20.19 -5.23
CA PHE A 45 21.42 -19.18 -4.71
C PHE A 45 21.79 -18.73 -3.29
N SER A 46 22.03 -19.68 -2.38
CA SER A 46 22.40 -19.45 -0.99
C SER A 46 23.76 -18.78 -0.85
N HIS A 47 24.68 -18.99 -1.80
CA HIS A 47 25.93 -18.22 -1.86
C HIS A 47 25.68 -16.71 -2.02
N TYR A 48 24.74 -16.32 -2.88
CA TYR A 48 24.40 -14.90 -3.11
C TYR A 48 23.44 -14.32 -2.07
N LEU A 49 22.57 -15.16 -1.49
CA LEU A 49 21.56 -14.77 -0.51
C LEU A 49 21.59 -15.69 0.73
N PRO A 50 22.67 -15.67 1.53
CA PRO A 50 22.90 -16.65 2.62
C PRO A 50 21.88 -16.59 3.75
N ASN A 51 21.19 -15.45 3.91
CA ASN A 51 20.19 -15.24 4.97
C ASN A 51 18.76 -15.53 4.50
N TRP A 52 18.58 -16.07 3.29
CA TRP A 52 17.28 -16.44 2.76
C TRP A 52 17.11 -17.95 2.90
N SER A 53 15.99 -18.37 3.47
CA SER A 53 15.68 -19.79 3.65
C SER A 53 15.34 -20.41 2.30
N ALA A 54 16.25 -21.25 1.79
CA ALA A 54 16.04 -22.07 0.61
C ALA A 54 16.53 -23.51 0.87
N TYR A 55 15.70 -24.50 0.56
CA TYR A 55 16.03 -25.91 0.74
C TYR A 55 15.33 -26.78 -0.32
N SER A 56 15.85 -27.99 -0.52
CA SER A 56 15.29 -28.95 -1.48
C SER A 56 14.54 -30.07 -0.77
N SER A 57 13.54 -30.62 -1.47
CA SER A 57 12.84 -31.85 -1.09
C SER A 57 12.44 -32.55 -2.38
N ASP A 58 12.99 -33.75 -2.63
CA ASP A 58 12.79 -34.50 -3.87
C ASP A 58 13.14 -33.69 -5.13
N ASN A 59 12.14 -33.46 -6.00
CA ASN A 59 12.24 -32.63 -7.19
C ASN A 59 11.83 -31.17 -6.95
N ARG A 60 11.71 -30.72 -5.70
CA ARG A 60 11.21 -29.40 -5.32
C ARG A 60 12.30 -28.53 -4.72
N MET A 61 12.30 -27.26 -5.10
CA MET A 61 12.98 -26.17 -4.41
C MET A 61 11.95 -25.36 -3.63
N ILE A 62 12.19 -25.15 -2.34
CA ILE A 62 11.32 -24.38 -1.45
C ILE A 62 12.10 -23.15 -1.00
N ILE A 63 11.57 -21.96 -1.30
CA ILE A 63 12.21 -20.68 -1.02
C ILE A 63 11.24 -19.77 -0.26
N ASN A 64 11.71 -19.19 0.83
CA ASN A 64 10.99 -18.17 1.58
C ASN A 64 11.55 -16.79 1.23
N ILE A 65 10.76 -15.97 0.55
CA ILE A 65 11.11 -14.58 0.24
C ILE A 65 10.74 -13.72 1.45
N PRO A 66 11.71 -13.14 2.18
CA PRO A 66 11.42 -12.35 3.38
C PRO A 66 10.78 -11.00 3.02
N SER A 67 9.81 -10.52 3.80
CA SER A 67 9.23 -9.18 3.63
C SER A 67 10.24 -8.07 3.96
N SER A 68 11.34 -8.41 4.62
CA SER A 68 12.38 -7.48 5.02
C SER A 68 13.14 -6.86 3.84
N PHE A 69 13.14 -7.41 2.62
CA PHE A 69 13.81 -6.72 1.50
C PHE A 69 13.14 -5.38 1.16
N LEU A 70 11.83 -5.26 1.41
CA LEU A 70 11.07 -4.05 1.11
C LEU A 70 11.54 -2.86 1.99
N PRO A 71 11.47 -1.63 1.45
CA PRO A 71 11.44 -0.44 2.28
C PRO A 71 10.32 -0.51 3.32
N LEU A 72 10.57 0.00 4.52
CA LEU A 72 9.63 -0.12 5.63
C LEU A 72 8.25 0.48 5.33
N ALA A 73 8.21 1.65 4.68
CA ALA A 73 6.97 2.28 4.24
C ALA A 73 6.19 1.41 3.27
N GLN A 74 6.86 0.75 2.32
CA GLN A 74 6.22 -0.15 1.35
C GLN A 74 5.71 -1.41 2.05
N LYS A 75 6.49 -2.00 2.96
CA LYS A 75 6.07 -3.16 3.77
C LYS A 75 4.79 -2.86 4.57
N VAL A 76 4.64 -1.64 5.10
CA VAL A 76 3.41 -1.20 5.80
C VAL A 76 2.27 -1.00 4.82
N VAL A 77 2.46 -0.14 3.81
CA VAL A 77 1.38 0.27 2.91
C VAL A 77 0.85 -0.89 2.07
N TYR A 78 1.69 -1.88 1.75
CA TYR A 78 1.29 -3.07 1.00
C TYR A 78 0.67 -4.16 1.90
N GLY A 79 0.57 -3.91 3.21
CA GLY A 79 0.00 -4.86 4.17
C GLY A 79 0.93 -6.03 4.53
N PHE A 80 2.21 -6.00 4.14
CA PHE A 80 3.18 -7.08 4.40
C PHE A 80 3.91 -6.98 5.75
N SER A 81 3.42 -6.12 6.66
CA SER A 81 3.99 -6.00 8.00
C SER A 81 3.53 -7.08 8.98
N VAL A 82 2.52 -7.85 8.58
CA VAL A 82 1.92 -8.90 9.42
C VAL A 82 2.76 -10.18 9.54
N HIS A 83 3.78 -10.35 8.70
CA HIS A 83 4.61 -11.55 8.67
C HIS A 83 6.02 -11.27 8.11
N ASP A 84 7.03 -12.01 8.59
CA ASP A 84 8.42 -11.83 8.15
C ASP A 84 8.73 -12.48 6.80
N ILE A 85 7.94 -13.46 6.39
CA ILE A 85 7.95 -14.03 5.05
C ILE A 85 6.84 -13.38 4.22
N LEU A 86 7.21 -12.81 3.07
CA LEU A 86 6.31 -12.23 2.09
C LEU A 86 5.71 -13.30 1.17
N LEU A 87 6.53 -14.26 0.72
CA LEU A 87 6.09 -15.35 -0.15
C LEU A 87 6.78 -16.66 0.22
N ASN A 88 5.98 -17.72 0.36
CA ASN A 88 6.43 -19.10 0.28
C ASN A 88 6.36 -19.52 -1.19
N LEU A 89 7.49 -19.93 -1.77
CA LEU A 89 7.60 -20.32 -3.17
C LEU A 89 8.05 -21.78 -3.24
N THR A 90 7.31 -22.60 -3.99
CA THR A 90 7.71 -23.98 -4.31
C THR A 90 7.86 -24.12 -5.82
N ILE A 91 9.05 -24.50 -6.26
CA ILE A 91 9.36 -24.79 -7.67
C ILE A 91 9.54 -26.30 -7.80
N THR A 92 8.61 -26.96 -8.48
CA THR A 92 8.66 -28.39 -8.77
C THR A 92 9.26 -28.61 -10.15
N MET A 93 10.44 -29.22 -10.20
CA MET A 93 11.19 -29.47 -11.41
C MET A 93 10.63 -30.65 -12.20
N ASN A 94 10.48 -30.45 -13.51
CA ASN A 94 10.04 -31.47 -14.47
C ASN A 94 11.22 -32.16 -15.18
N SER A 95 12.42 -31.57 -15.12
CA SER A 95 13.67 -32.08 -15.66
C SER A 95 14.84 -31.65 -14.77
N ASN A 96 16.03 -32.24 -14.98
CA ASN A 96 17.26 -31.87 -14.28
C ASN A 96 17.95 -30.65 -14.94
N ASP A 97 17.15 -29.74 -15.48
CA ASP A 97 17.58 -28.49 -16.10
C ASP A 97 16.39 -27.51 -16.17
N TRP A 98 16.64 -26.31 -16.69
CA TRP A 98 15.61 -25.30 -16.92
C TRP A 98 15.01 -25.34 -18.34
N THR A 99 15.22 -26.40 -19.12
CA THR A 99 14.74 -26.47 -20.51
C THR A 99 13.25 -26.74 -20.60
N THR A 100 12.73 -27.48 -19.63
CA THR A 100 11.30 -27.71 -19.43
C THR A 100 10.81 -26.78 -18.33
N PRO A 101 9.79 -25.94 -18.58
CA PRO A 101 9.26 -25.05 -17.56
C PRO A 101 8.83 -25.82 -16.30
N PRO A 102 9.23 -25.39 -15.10
CA PRO A 102 8.82 -26.03 -13.85
C PRO A 102 7.36 -25.71 -13.51
N GLN A 103 6.77 -26.49 -12.60
CA GLN A 103 5.52 -26.10 -11.95
C GLN A 103 5.83 -25.23 -10.74
N ILE A 104 5.18 -24.07 -10.63
CA ILE A 104 5.45 -23.11 -9.56
C ILE A 104 4.17 -22.83 -8.78
N THR A 105 4.24 -23.02 -7.47
CA THR A 105 3.20 -22.59 -6.53
C THR A 105 3.77 -21.54 -5.58
N PHE A 106 2.94 -20.57 -5.23
CA PHE A 106 3.36 -19.49 -4.35
C PHE A 106 2.16 -18.90 -3.60
N GLU A 107 2.40 -18.54 -2.35
CA GLU A 107 1.40 -17.92 -1.50
C GLU A 107 2.04 -17.01 -0.45
N HIS A 108 1.28 -16.00 0.00
CA HIS A 108 1.62 -15.29 1.22
C HIS A 108 1.21 -16.17 2.42
N PRO A 109 2.02 -16.31 3.49
CA PRO A 109 1.72 -17.19 4.62
C PRO A 109 0.34 -16.96 5.26
N ILE A 110 -0.01 -15.69 5.48
CA ILE A 110 -1.31 -15.25 6.04
C ILE A 110 -2.38 -15.10 4.94
N TYR A 111 -2.14 -14.23 3.96
CA TYR A 111 -3.15 -13.88 2.95
C TYR A 111 -3.38 -14.92 1.84
N LYS A 112 -2.62 -16.01 1.84
CA LYS A 112 -2.68 -17.07 0.82
C LYS A 112 -2.55 -16.50 -0.59
N SER A 113 -3.61 -16.56 -1.40
CA SER A 113 -3.64 -15.99 -2.76
C SER A 113 -4.13 -14.55 -2.84
N GLN A 114 -4.57 -13.95 -1.73
CA GLN A 114 -5.20 -12.62 -1.69
C GLN A 114 -4.22 -11.53 -1.26
N PHE A 115 -3.14 -11.37 -2.04
CA PHE A 115 -2.14 -10.34 -1.77
C PHE A 115 -1.79 -9.53 -3.02
N ILE A 116 -1.36 -8.30 -2.78
CA ILE A 116 -1.05 -7.33 -3.83
C ILE A 116 0.15 -7.76 -4.67
N GLY A 117 0.09 -7.54 -5.98
CA GLY A 117 1.15 -7.92 -6.91
C GLY A 117 1.11 -9.39 -7.36
N ARG A 118 0.23 -10.23 -6.79
CA ARG A 118 0.05 -11.62 -7.25
C ARG A 118 -0.16 -11.76 -8.78
N PRO A 119 -1.03 -10.96 -9.44
CA PRO A 119 -1.24 -11.09 -10.89
C PRO A 119 0.04 -10.88 -11.70
N LEU A 120 0.97 -10.05 -11.20
CA LEU A 120 2.26 -9.81 -11.85
C LEU A 120 3.16 -11.05 -11.81
N ILE A 121 3.15 -11.80 -10.70
CA ILE A 121 3.91 -13.04 -10.58
C ILE A 121 3.33 -14.12 -11.51
N VAL A 122 2.00 -14.22 -11.58
CA VAL A 122 1.32 -15.15 -12.51
C VAL A 122 1.71 -14.85 -13.95
N ASP A 123 1.79 -13.58 -14.33
CA ASP A 123 2.19 -13.14 -15.68
C ASP A 123 3.71 -13.28 -15.92
N LEU A 124 4.53 -13.14 -14.89
CA LEU A 124 5.99 -13.29 -14.95
C LEU A 124 6.42 -14.74 -15.25
N ILE A 125 5.85 -15.73 -14.54
CA ILE A 125 6.27 -17.14 -14.63
C ILE A 125 6.38 -17.65 -16.08
N PRO A 126 5.33 -17.59 -16.93
CA PRO A 126 5.43 -18.09 -18.30
C PRO A 126 6.40 -17.28 -19.17
N LYS A 127 6.62 -16.00 -18.86
CA LYS A 127 7.58 -15.15 -19.58
C LYS A 127 9.02 -15.47 -19.22
N PHE A 128 9.31 -15.69 -17.94
CA PHE A 128 10.65 -15.96 -17.43
C PHE A 128 11.20 -17.32 -17.89
N PHE A 129 10.33 -18.34 -17.93
CA PHE A 129 10.69 -19.68 -18.38
C PHE A 129 10.52 -19.89 -19.89
N ASN A 130 10.21 -18.84 -20.64
CA ASN A 130 10.24 -18.88 -22.10
C ASN A 130 11.70 -19.04 -22.59
N LYS A 131 11.91 -19.78 -23.68
CA LYS A 131 13.23 -20.00 -24.29
C LYS A 131 13.88 -18.73 -24.81
N ASP A 132 13.08 -17.75 -25.20
CA ASP A 132 13.55 -16.45 -25.72
C ASP A 132 13.69 -15.39 -24.63
N TYR A 133 13.51 -15.76 -23.34
CA TYR A 133 13.64 -14.82 -22.24
C TYR A 133 15.06 -14.24 -22.18
N LYS A 134 15.12 -12.92 -22.01
CA LYS A 134 16.37 -12.19 -21.77
C LYS A 134 16.25 -11.43 -20.45
N PRO A 135 17.20 -11.60 -19.52
CA PRO A 135 17.18 -10.87 -18.26
C PRO A 135 17.27 -9.36 -18.49
N LYS A 136 16.67 -8.58 -17.58
CA LYS A 136 16.79 -7.12 -17.58
C LYS A 136 18.26 -6.73 -17.38
N GLN A 137 18.67 -5.63 -18.00
CA GLN A 137 20.01 -5.08 -17.77
C GLN A 137 20.17 -4.54 -16.35
N ASN A 138 19.11 -4.00 -15.76
CA ASN A 138 19.10 -3.43 -14.42
C ASN A 138 17.84 -3.87 -13.66
N TYR A 139 18.04 -4.22 -12.40
CA TYR A 139 16.99 -4.57 -11.45
C TYR A 139 16.98 -3.53 -10.34
N ARG A 140 15.83 -2.90 -10.08
CA ARG A 140 15.69 -1.98 -8.94
C ARG A 140 15.80 -2.74 -7.63
N ALA A 141 15.23 -3.95 -7.57
CA ALA A 141 15.32 -4.82 -6.40
C ALA A 141 16.74 -5.27 -6.04
N ALA A 142 17.69 -5.25 -6.99
CA ALA A 142 19.06 -5.67 -6.72
C ALA A 142 19.71 -4.90 -5.56
N GLY A 143 19.47 -3.58 -5.45
CA GLY A 143 19.97 -2.78 -4.32
C GLY A 143 19.31 -3.05 -2.97
N TYR A 144 18.18 -3.77 -2.97
CA TYR A 144 17.43 -4.14 -1.76
C TYR A 144 17.69 -5.57 -1.31
N VAL A 145 17.99 -6.45 -2.27
CA VAL A 145 18.12 -7.90 -2.09
C VAL A 145 19.58 -8.31 -2.01
N LEU A 146 20.44 -7.79 -2.88
CA LEU A 146 21.83 -8.20 -2.97
C LEU A 146 22.71 -7.41 -2.01
N ASN A 147 23.79 -8.04 -1.57
CA ASN A 147 24.83 -7.36 -0.81
C ASN A 147 25.60 -6.40 -1.74
N ALA A 148 25.74 -5.15 -1.32
CA ALA A 148 26.54 -4.18 -2.08
C ALA A 148 28.03 -4.44 -1.86
N ALA A 149 28.80 -4.44 -2.95
CA ALA A 149 30.26 -4.49 -2.89
C ALA A 149 30.80 -3.12 -2.43
N GLY A 150 31.46 -3.06 -1.27
CA GLY A 150 32.05 -1.84 -0.75
C GLY A 150 32.28 -1.88 0.75
N HIS A 151 32.79 -0.76 1.29
CA HIS A 151 33.05 -0.60 2.72
C HIS A 151 31.93 0.21 3.38
N ALA A 152 31.21 -0.43 4.31
CA ALA A 152 30.30 0.25 5.22
C ALA A 152 31.03 0.57 6.53
N ASP A 153 30.84 1.77 7.06
CA ASP A 153 31.36 2.17 8.37
C ASP A 153 30.75 1.27 9.47
N PRO A 154 31.57 0.50 10.21
CA PRO A 154 31.08 -0.43 11.23
C PRO A 154 30.28 0.23 12.35
N GLU A 155 30.59 1.47 12.73
CA GLU A 155 29.86 2.19 13.78
C GLU A 155 28.49 2.63 13.28
N LEU A 156 28.38 3.03 12.01
CA LEU A 156 27.08 3.33 11.39
C LEU A 156 26.25 2.06 11.21
N VAL A 157 26.88 0.91 10.90
CA VAL A 157 26.19 -0.40 10.86
C VAL A 157 25.62 -0.74 12.23
N LYS A 158 26.42 -0.60 13.30
CA LYS A 158 25.94 -0.82 14.68
C LYS A 158 24.80 0.12 15.04
N LEU A 159 24.84 1.38 14.59
CA LEU A 159 23.76 2.33 14.86
C LEU A 159 22.45 1.91 14.19
N LEU A 160 22.49 1.49 12.92
CA LEU A 160 21.32 0.96 12.22
C LEU A 160 20.85 -0.39 12.80
N ALA A 161 21.76 -1.23 13.28
CA ALA A 161 21.42 -2.48 13.95
C ALA A 161 20.64 -2.25 15.25
N LYS A 162 20.98 -1.21 16.02
CA LYS A 162 20.21 -0.77 17.20
C LYS A 162 18.79 -0.29 16.84
N GLU A 163 18.54 0.05 15.57
CA GLU A 163 17.21 0.40 15.06
C GLU A 163 16.43 -0.82 14.52
N GLY A 164 16.92 -2.05 14.74
CA GLY A 164 16.27 -3.28 14.30
C GLY A 164 16.54 -3.66 12.84
N ILE A 165 17.50 -3.02 12.18
CA ILE A 165 17.90 -3.33 10.81
C ILE A 165 19.00 -4.40 10.83
N SER A 166 18.89 -5.47 10.05
CA SER A 166 19.95 -6.48 9.99
C SER A 166 21.30 -5.89 9.53
N ALA A 167 22.41 -6.46 10.00
CA ALA A 167 23.74 -5.96 9.70
C ALA A 167 24.01 -5.90 8.20
N GLU A 168 23.54 -6.88 7.43
CA GLU A 168 23.69 -6.97 5.98
C GLU A 168 22.91 -5.87 5.27
N ARG A 169 21.65 -5.63 5.66
CA ARG A 169 20.85 -4.54 5.09
C ARG A 169 21.43 -3.18 5.44
N ALA A 170 21.91 -3.01 6.67
CA ALA A 170 22.59 -1.79 7.10
C ALA A 170 23.86 -1.55 6.27
N LYS A 171 24.70 -2.58 6.09
CA LYS A 171 25.90 -2.52 5.23
C LYS A 171 25.54 -2.12 3.81
N THR A 172 24.61 -2.82 3.17
CA THR A 172 24.16 -2.53 1.80
C THR A 172 23.66 -1.10 1.67
N ALA A 173 22.76 -0.66 2.55
CA ALA A 173 22.23 0.71 2.52
C ALA A 173 23.33 1.77 2.69
N LEU A 174 24.28 1.54 3.60
CA LEU A 174 25.40 2.46 3.82
C LEU A 174 26.34 2.52 2.62
N VAL A 175 26.68 1.39 2.00
CA VAL A 175 27.49 1.36 0.78
C VAL A 175 26.80 2.13 -0.34
N LEU A 176 25.52 1.83 -0.62
CA LEU A 176 24.73 2.51 -1.65
C LEU A 176 24.61 4.01 -1.39
N CYS A 177 24.55 4.42 -0.12
CA CYS A 177 24.43 5.80 0.31
C CYS A 177 25.79 6.47 0.63
N ARG A 178 26.92 5.85 0.27
CA ARG A 178 28.28 6.38 0.50
C ARG A 178 28.53 6.77 1.97
N ASN A 179 28.12 5.91 2.90
CA ASN A 179 28.17 6.10 4.35
C ASN A 179 27.44 7.35 4.88
N LYS A 180 26.54 7.94 4.09
CA LYS A 180 25.64 9.01 4.58
C LYS A 180 24.48 8.39 5.35
N ILE A 181 24.56 8.40 6.67
CA ILE A 181 23.58 7.70 7.52
C ILE A 181 22.13 8.16 7.29
N ASN A 182 21.88 9.45 7.11
CA ASN A 182 20.54 9.98 6.88
C ASN A 182 19.97 9.52 5.53
N ASP A 183 20.84 9.35 4.53
CA ASP A 183 20.46 8.82 3.23
C ASP A 183 20.18 7.32 3.31
N ALA A 184 21.01 6.56 4.04
CA ALA A 184 20.79 5.13 4.29
C ALA A 184 19.47 4.89 5.04
N ARG A 185 19.18 5.68 6.08
CA ARG A 185 17.88 5.66 6.78
C ARG A 185 16.74 5.98 5.84
N SER A 186 16.86 7.04 5.02
CA SER A 186 15.83 7.41 4.05
C SER A 186 15.57 6.29 3.05
N PHE A 187 16.63 5.65 2.55
CA PHE A 187 16.55 4.53 1.62
C PHE A 187 15.84 3.31 2.24
N LEU A 188 16.27 2.87 3.42
CA LEU A 188 15.68 1.73 4.13
C LEU A 188 14.22 1.98 4.53
N ARG A 189 13.87 3.22 4.87
CA ARG A 189 12.51 3.59 5.27
C ARG A 189 11.58 3.77 4.08
N THR A 190 11.98 4.53 3.06
CA THR A 190 11.07 5.02 2.01
C THR A 190 11.34 4.45 0.62
N GLY A 191 12.49 3.81 0.40
CA GLY A 191 12.96 3.38 -0.91
C GLY A 191 13.40 4.54 -1.82
N GLN A 192 13.26 5.79 -1.37
CA GLN A 192 13.76 6.95 -2.12
C GLN A 192 15.28 7.02 -1.95
N LYS A 193 16.00 7.25 -3.06
CA LYS A 193 17.42 7.64 -3.19
C LYS A 193 18.46 6.60 -3.64
N ALA A 194 18.09 5.39 -4.06
CA ALA A 194 19.05 4.52 -4.75
C ALA A 194 19.01 4.74 -6.27
N ASP A 195 19.70 5.79 -6.74
CA ASP A 195 20.12 5.89 -8.14
C ASP A 195 21.37 5.02 -8.37
N VAL A 196 21.31 3.79 -7.84
CA VAL A 196 22.43 2.85 -7.82
C VAL A 196 21.87 1.53 -8.31
N SER A 197 22.12 1.21 -9.58
CA SER A 197 21.89 -0.14 -10.07
C SER A 197 22.98 -1.04 -9.50
N THR A 198 22.62 -1.90 -8.54
CA THR A 198 23.47 -3.02 -8.19
C THR A 198 23.44 -3.98 -9.37
N ARG A 199 24.59 -4.23 -10.00
CA ARG A 199 24.70 -5.25 -11.06
C ARG A 199 24.49 -6.63 -10.46
N MET A 200 23.88 -7.52 -11.23
CA MET A 200 23.81 -8.93 -10.84
C MET A 200 25.22 -9.50 -10.65
N PRO A 201 25.44 -10.33 -9.62
CA PRO A 201 26.78 -10.79 -9.24
C PRO A 201 27.27 -11.97 -10.10
N CYS A 202 26.39 -12.57 -10.91
CA CYS A 202 26.63 -13.71 -11.78
C CYS A 202 25.92 -13.52 -13.12
N LYS A 203 26.23 -14.36 -14.10
CA LYS A 203 25.46 -14.45 -15.35
C LYS A 203 24.15 -15.20 -15.12
N PHE A 204 23.23 -15.04 -16.07
CA PHE A 204 21.91 -15.69 -16.02
C PHE A 204 22.00 -17.21 -16.06
N GLU A 205 22.94 -17.73 -16.83
CA GLU A 205 23.19 -19.17 -16.99
C GLU A 205 23.88 -19.80 -15.77
N GLU A 206 24.52 -18.99 -14.92
CA GLU A 206 25.24 -19.45 -13.73
C GLU A 206 24.30 -19.65 -12.53
N CYS A 207 23.24 -18.85 -12.41
CA CYS A 207 22.23 -19.02 -11.36
C CYS A 207 20.89 -18.44 -11.79
N ARG A 208 20.10 -19.26 -12.51
CA ARG A 208 18.79 -18.82 -13.01
C ARG A 208 17.80 -18.59 -11.87
N LEU A 209 17.91 -19.37 -10.78
CA LEU A 209 17.08 -19.20 -9.59
C LEU A 209 17.23 -17.79 -8.99
N LEU A 210 18.45 -17.26 -8.86
CA LEU A 210 18.67 -15.91 -8.33
C LEU A 210 17.96 -14.84 -9.18
N TYR A 211 18.08 -14.91 -10.50
CA TYR A 211 17.41 -13.98 -11.40
C TYR A 211 15.88 -14.06 -11.28
N PHE A 212 15.32 -15.26 -11.12
CA PHE A 212 13.88 -15.43 -10.93
C PHE A 212 13.40 -14.77 -9.64
N ILE A 213 14.12 -14.98 -8.53
CA ILE A 213 13.79 -14.37 -7.24
C ILE A 213 13.94 -12.85 -7.28
N VAL A 214 15.01 -12.34 -7.91
CA VAL A 214 15.21 -10.89 -8.06
C VAL A 214 14.14 -10.26 -8.96
N GLU A 215 13.69 -10.93 -10.04
CA GLU A 215 12.55 -10.49 -10.85
C GLU A 215 11.27 -10.37 -10.00
N ILE A 216 10.96 -11.38 -9.18
CA ILE A 216 9.81 -11.33 -8.27
C ILE A 216 9.92 -10.13 -7.33
N CYS A 217 11.09 -9.93 -6.70
CA CYS A 217 11.32 -8.80 -5.80
C CYS A 217 11.20 -7.45 -6.54
N ASP A 218 11.64 -7.37 -7.79
CA ASP A 218 11.57 -6.18 -8.63
C ASP A 218 10.13 -5.76 -8.92
N LEU A 219 9.20 -6.73 -9.08
CA LEU A 219 7.78 -6.46 -9.19
C LEU A 219 7.24 -5.71 -7.95
N PHE A 220 7.59 -6.16 -6.75
CA PHE A 220 7.13 -5.54 -5.50
C PHE A 220 7.73 -4.15 -5.28
N ILE A 221 9.03 -3.96 -5.55
CA ILE A 221 9.65 -2.63 -5.52
C ILE A 221 9.01 -1.69 -6.56
N GLY A 222 8.61 -2.24 -7.70
CA GLY A 222 7.93 -1.52 -8.79
C GLY A 222 6.49 -1.09 -8.48
N LEU A 223 5.81 -1.67 -7.50
CA LEU A 223 4.41 -1.34 -7.18
C LEU A 223 4.17 0.13 -6.83
N GLN A 224 5.23 0.86 -6.45
CA GLN A 224 5.14 2.28 -6.16
C GLN A 224 4.83 3.11 -7.42
N ASP A 225 5.35 2.72 -8.58
CA ASP A 225 5.24 3.49 -9.84
C ASP A 225 4.80 2.63 -11.03
N HIS A 226 4.30 1.42 -10.78
CA HIS A 226 3.76 0.51 -11.80
C HIS A 226 2.40 -0.02 -11.37
N CYS A 227 1.58 -0.32 -12.38
CA CYS A 227 0.27 -0.96 -12.20
C CYS A 227 0.44 -2.27 -11.43
N CYS A 228 -0.25 -2.40 -10.30
CA CYS A 228 -0.19 -3.59 -9.46
C CYS A 228 -0.81 -4.86 -10.08
N PHE A 229 -1.43 -4.72 -11.26
CA PHE A 229 -2.07 -5.80 -11.99
C PHE A 229 -1.33 -6.20 -13.27
N CYS A 230 -0.88 -5.24 -14.09
CA CYS A 230 -0.24 -5.53 -15.39
C CYS A 230 1.22 -5.05 -15.50
N GLY A 231 1.76 -4.40 -14.47
CA GLY A 231 3.16 -3.97 -14.44
C GLY A 231 3.47 -2.78 -15.36
N LYS A 232 2.47 -2.16 -16.00
CA LYS A 232 2.67 -0.94 -16.79
C LYS A 232 3.10 0.22 -15.88
N LYS A 233 4.17 0.93 -16.24
CA LYS A 233 4.61 2.14 -15.54
C LYS A 233 3.48 3.19 -15.50
N LEU A 234 3.24 3.73 -14.31
CA LEU A 234 2.32 4.84 -14.07
C LEU A 234 3.06 6.16 -14.30
N SER A 235 2.34 7.22 -14.64
CA SER A 235 2.95 8.55 -14.79
C SER A 235 3.59 9.05 -13.49
N GLU A 236 3.05 8.63 -12.35
CA GLU A 236 3.44 9.12 -11.04
C GLU A 236 3.58 7.99 -10.02
N ALA A 237 4.53 8.19 -9.11
CA ALA A 237 4.68 7.35 -7.95
C ALA A 237 3.50 7.53 -6.99
N THR A 238 3.10 6.44 -6.38
CA THR A 238 1.91 6.31 -5.54
C THR A 238 2.32 5.92 -4.12
N VAL A 239 1.51 6.31 -3.12
CA VAL A 239 1.68 5.74 -1.77
C VAL A 239 1.24 4.29 -1.80
N LYS A 240 0.02 4.05 -2.30
CA LYS A 240 -0.62 2.75 -2.33
C LYS A 240 -0.56 2.12 -3.73
N PRO A 241 -0.44 0.78 -3.80
CA PRO A 241 -0.55 0.04 -5.06
C PRO A 241 -1.77 0.48 -5.85
N SER A 242 -1.57 0.78 -7.13
CA SER A 242 -2.58 1.39 -7.98
C SER A 242 -2.64 0.69 -9.33
N VAL A 243 -3.77 0.83 -10.04
CA VAL A 243 -3.94 0.29 -11.40
C VAL A 243 -3.84 1.38 -12.46
N CYS A 244 -3.38 1.01 -13.65
CA CYS A 244 -3.37 1.89 -14.81
C CYS A 244 -4.80 2.15 -15.33
N SER A 245 -4.93 3.01 -16.34
CA SER A 245 -6.20 3.36 -16.97
C SER A 245 -6.86 2.24 -17.81
N ASN A 246 -6.22 1.07 -17.96
CA ASN A 246 -6.80 -0.06 -18.70
C ASN A 246 -8.08 -0.58 -18.02
N LYS A 247 -9.17 -0.71 -18.77
CA LYS A 247 -10.48 -1.16 -18.28
C LYS A 247 -10.43 -2.52 -17.57
N LEU A 248 -9.64 -3.47 -18.07
CA LEU A 248 -9.50 -4.79 -17.47
C LEU A 248 -8.82 -4.72 -16.10
N CYS A 249 -7.71 -3.97 -15.99
CA CYS A 249 -7.03 -3.78 -14.70
C CYS A 249 -7.93 -3.08 -13.69
N ASN A 250 -8.70 -2.07 -14.12
CA ASN A 250 -9.68 -1.40 -13.28
C ASN A 250 -10.78 -2.35 -12.82
N PHE A 251 -11.38 -3.11 -13.74
CA PHE A 251 -12.44 -4.04 -13.40
C PHE A 251 -11.97 -5.13 -12.42
N SER A 252 -10.84 -5.78 -12.70
CA SER A 252 -10.30 -6.85 -11.83
C SER A 252 -9.93 -6.35 -10.44
N PHE A 253 -9.36 -5.15 -10.33
CA PHE A 253 -8.96 -4.57 -9.05
C PHE A 253 -10.16 -4.06 -8.25
N THR A 254 -11.10 -3.38 -8.89
CA THR A 254 -12.17 -2.66 -8.19
C THR A 254 -13.45 -3.46 -8.00
N GLN A 255 -13.78 -4.36 -8.93
CA GLN A 255 -15.02 -5.14 -8.88
C GLN A 255 -14.82 -6.57 -8.40
N LEU A 256 -13.71 -7.20 -8.79
CA LEU A 256 -13.44 -8.59 -8.40
C LEU A 256 -12.56 -8.69 -7.15
N GLY A 257 -11.98 -7.59 -6.67
CA GLY A 257 -11.06 -7.58 -5.52
C GLY A 257 -9.85 -8.51 -5.73
N VAL A 258 -9.50 -8.84 -6.99
CA VAL A 258 -8.52 -9.89 -7.27
C VAL A 258 -7.13 -9.43 -6.85
N GLY A 259 -6.59 -10.07 -5.81
CA GLY A 259 -5.26 -9.77 -5.29
C GLY A 259 -5.22 -8.59 -4.32
N THR A 260 -6.34 -8.18 -3.72
CA THR A 260 -6.33 -7.18 -2.63
C THR A 260 -7.44 -7.48 -1.64
N SER A 261 -7.10 -7.53 -0.35
CA SER A 261 -8.07 -7.75 0.72
C SER A 261 -8.77 -6.45 1.11
N LEU A 262 -10.09 -6.49 1.22
CA LEU A 262 -10.91 -5.36 1.67
C LEU A 262 -10.52 -4.94 3.10
N LEU A 263 -10.40 -5.93 3.99
CA LEU A 263 -10.03 -5.72 5.38
C LEU A 263 -8.65 -5.04 5.50
N GLN A 264 -7.68 -5.38 4.65
CA GLN A 264 -6.39 -4.70 4.63
C GLN A 264 -6.52 -3.21 4.28
N GLU A 265 -7.34 -2.89 3.28
CA GLU A 265 -7.57 -1.49 2.88
C GLU A 265 -8.26 -0.69 3.98
N ILE A 266 -9.21 -1.30 4.70
CA ILE A 266 -9.85 -0.70 5.88
C ILE A 266 -8.84 -0.52 7.03
N ARG A 267 -8.03 -1.54 7.32
CA ARG A 267 -7.01 -1.49 8.39
C ARG A 267 -5.91 -0.47 8.12
N ARG A 268 -5.57 -0.25 6.85
CA ARG A 268 -4.52 0.70 6.47
C ARG A 268 -4.86 2.11 6.91
N ASP A 269 -6.11 2.52 6.71
CA ASP A 269 -6.58 3.86 7.07
C ASP A 269 -8.09 3.81 7.41
N PRO A 270 -8.44 3.47 8.66
CA PRO A 270 -9.82 3.32 9.11
C PRO A 270 -10.64 4.60 8.94
N ASP A 271 -10.03 5.76 9.21
CA ASP A 271 -10.68 7.07 9.09
C ASP A 271 -10.99 7.42 7.62
N VAL A 272 -10.12 7.05 6.67
CA VAL A 272 -10.42 7.17 5.23
C VAL A 272 -11.54 6.21 4.82
N ALA A 273 -11.55 4.98 5.33
CA ALA A 273 -12.65 4.04 5.04
C ALA A 273 -13.99 4.60 5.55
N ASP A 274 -14.03 5.13 6.78
CA ASP A 274 -15.21 5.78 7.34
C ASP A 274 -15.65 7.00 6.51
N LEU A 275 -14.70 7.86 6.13
CA LEU A 275 -14.97 9.01 5.24
C LEU A 275 -15.61 8.57 3.92
N MET A 276 -15.07 7.53 3.30
CA MET A 276 -15.57 7.08 2.00
C MET A 276 -16.97 6.46 2.10
N ILE A 277 -17.25 5.70 3.15
CA ILE A 277 -18.59 5.17 3.45
C ILE A 277 -19.54 6.33 3.73
N SER A 278 -19.13 7.32 4.52
CA SER A 278 -19.94 8.49 4.87
C SER A 278 -20.25 9.40 3.67
N CYS A 279 -19.26 9.67 2.81
CA CYS A 279 -19.48 10.39 1.55
C CYS A 279 -20.46 9.63 0.65
N PHE A 280 -20.32 8.31 0.54
CA PHE A 280 -21.25 7.49 -0.23
C PHE A 280 -22.67 7.53 0.36
N ALA A 281 -22.79 7.35 1.67
CA ALA A 281 -24.05 7.33 2.42
C ALA A 281 -24.82 8.65 2.27
N THR A 282 -24.14 9.79 2.36
CA THR A 282 -24.76 11.12 2.18
C THR A 282 -25.17 11.41 0.74
N ALA A 283 -24.58 10.72 -0.24
CA ALA A 283 -24.93 10.85 -1.64
C ALA A 283 -26.08 9.92 -2.07
N LEU A 284 -26.47 8.93 -1.25
CA LEU A 284 -27.53 7.98 -1.58
C LEU A 284 -28.85 8.67 -1.93
N GLY A 285 -29.50 8.22 -3.00
CA GLY A 285 -30.75 8.80 -3.50
C GLY A 285 -30.62 10.20 -4.10
N THR A 286 -29.42 10.78 -4.16
CA THR A 286 -29.18 12.10 -4.78
C THR A 286 -28.66 11.97 -6.22
N ALA A 287 -28.76 13.04 -7.00
CA ALA A 287 -28.14 13.12 -8.33
C ALA A 287 -26.59 13.11 -8.31
N TRP A 288 -25.99 13.11 -7.11
CA TRP A 288 -24.55 13.24 -6.87
C TRP A 288 -23.86 11.92 -6.53
N LEU A 289 -24.61 10.82 -6.44
CA LEU A 289 -24.05 9.47 -6.38
C LEU A 289 -23.43 9.09 -7.74
N LYS A 290 -22.33 9.74 -8.11
CA LYS A 290 -21.64 9.60 -9.39
C LYS A 290 -20.17 9.31 -9.15
N PRO A 291 -19.63 8.16 -9.58
CA PRO A 291 -20.36 7.00 -10.12
C PRO A 291 -21.30 6.35 -9.09
N LYS A 292 -22.27 5.56 -9.58
CA LYS A 292 -23.16 4.70 -8.79
C LYS A 292 -22.83 3.22 -9.09
N PRO A 293 -22.85 2.30 -8.12
CA PRO A 293 -22.71 0.88 -8.43
C PRO A 293 -23.95 0.37 -9.18
N ASN A 294 -23.74 -0.44 -10.22
CA ASN A 294 -24.83 -0.89 -11.10
C ASN A 294 -25.63 -2.08 -10.55
N ASN A 295 -25.07 -2.81 -9.58
CA ASN A 295 -25.62 -4.11 -9.13
C ASN A 295 -26.48 -3.99 -7.87
N PHE A 296 -26.87 -2.78 -7.47
CA PHE A 296 -27.64 -2.53 -6.26
C PHE A 296 -28.73 -1.48 -6.52
N THR A 297 -29.91 -1.72 -5.97
CA THR A 297 -30.96 -0.69 -5.86
C THR A 297 -30.65 0.30 -4.74
N ASP A 298 -31.23 1.51 -4.78
CA ASP A 298 -31.00 2.52 -3.73
C ASP A 298 -31.45 2.03 -2.35
N ASP A 299 -32.56 1.28 -2.28
CA ASP A 299 -33.06 0.73 -1.03
C ASP A 299 -32.16 -0.38 -0.48
N GLU A 300 -31.61 -1.26 -1.33
CA GLU A 300 -30.62 -2.25 -0.91
C GLU A 300 -29.35 -1.58 -0.37
N MET A 301 -28.84 -0.55 -1.05
CA MET A 301 -27.65 0.18 -0.57
C MET A 301 -27.93 0.86 0.77
N ARG A 302 -29.10 1.49 0.92
CA ARG A 302 -29.52 2.10 2.17
C ARG A 302 -29.61 1.09 3.31
N GLN A 303 -30.23 -0.07 3.08
CA GLN A 303 -30.32 -1.13 4.09
C GLN A 303 -28.94 -1.63 4.50
N ILE A 304 -28.04 -1.87 3.54
CA ILE A 304 -26.67 -2.29 3.81
C ILE A 304 -25.95 -1.24 4.65
N ILE A 305 -25.93 0.03 4.21
CA ILE A 305 -25.20 1.12 4.87
C ILE A 305 -25.70 1.36 6.29
N ASN A 306 -27.01 1.34 6.53
CA ASN A 306 -27.59 1.49 7.88
C ASN A 306 -27.23 0.30 8.79
N GLY A 307 -27.06 -0.89 8.21
CA GLY A 307 -26.72 -2.11 8.94
C GLY A 307 -25.23 -2.28 9.26
N LEU A 308 -24.35 -1.46 8.66
CA LEU A 308 -22.91 -1.59 8.88
C LEU A 308 -22.53 -1.32 10.35
N PRO A 309 -21.62 -2.13 10.95
CA PRO A 309 -21.02 -1.82 12.24
C PRO A 309 -20.05 -0.63 12.13
N THR A 310 -19.44 -0.19 13.22
CA THR A 310 -18.38 0.85 13.14
C THR A 310 -17.17 0.31 12.36
N VAL A 311 -16.39 1.19 11.75
CA VAL A 311 -15.12 0.77 11.11
C VAL A 311 -14.18 0.15 12.15
N SER A 312 -14.18 0.67 13.39
CA SER A 312 -13.41 0.12 14.50
C SER A 312 -13.80 -1.33 14.85
N ASP A 313 -15.04 -1.75 14.60
CA ASP A 313 -15.44 -3.14 14.76
C ASP A 313 -15.02 -3.99 13.55
N MET A 314 -15.11 -3.44 12.32
CA MET A 314 -14.70 -4.14 11.10
C MET A 314 -13.21 -4.53 11.13
N VAL A 315 -12.33 -3.64 11.60
CA VAL A 315 -10.87 -3.89 11.64
C VAL A 315 -10.46 -5.01 12.61
N ARG A 316 -11.35 -5.41 13.53
CA ARG A 316 -11.13 -6.51 14.48
C ARG A 316 -11.29 -7.88 13.82
N ALA A 317 -11.92 -7.98 12.65
CA ALA A 317 -11.98 -9.24 11.90
C ALA A 317 -10.55 -9.69 11.54
N ASN A 318 -10.24 -10.98 11.62
CA ASN A 318 -8.92 -11.52 11.33
C ASN A 318 -8.63 -11.52 9.82
N ASP A 319 -9.63 -11.90 9.03
CA ASP A 319 -9.59 -12.04 7.57
C ASP A 319 -10.90 -11.55 6.93
N ASP A 320 -10.93 -11.51 5.59
CA ASP A 320 -12.10 -11.09 4.83
C ASP A 320 -13.31 -12.03 5.01
N HIS A 321 -13.11 -13.30 5.38
CA HIS A 321 -14.20 -14.24 5.63
C HIS A 321 -14.91 -13.92 6.96
N GLN A 322 -14.15 -13.62 8.01
CA GLN A 322 -14.73 -13.13 9.27
C GLN A 322 -15.39 -11.76 9.09
N LEU A 323 -14.80 -10.88 8.26
CA LEU A 323 -15.43 -9.61 7.90
C LEU A 323 -16.77 -9.87 7.18
N ALA A 324 -16.81 -10.80 6.22
CA ALA A 324 -18.03 -11.19 5.51
C ALA A 324 -19.10 -11.74 6.47
N ASN A 325 -18.73 -12.56 7.44
CA ASN A 325 -19.66 -13.04 8.47
C ASN A 325 -20.19 -11.91 9.36
N LEU A 326 -19.41 -10.85 9.58
CA LEU A 326 -19.81 -9.70 10.38
C LEU A 326 -20.79 -8.77 9.65
N VAL A 327 -20.54 -8.48 8.36
CA VAL A 327 -21.30 -7.46 7.61
C VAL A 327 -22.25 -8.02 6.55
N GLY A 328 -22.06 -9.28 6.15
CA GLY A 328 -22.79 -9.97 5.09
C GLY A 328 -22.17 -9.82 3.70
N ASP A 329 -22.36 -10.82 2.83
CA ASP A 329 -21.73 -10.89 1.51
C ASP A 329 -22.09 -9.71 0.59
N LYS A 330 -23.37 -9.30 0.57
CA LYS A 330 -23.80 -8.12 -0.20
C LYS A 330 -23.11 -6.84 0.28
N ALA A 331 -22.87 -6.72 1.59
CA ALA A 331 -22.15 -5.59 2.15
C ALA A 331 -20.67 -5.61 1.77
N ILE A 332 -20.03 -6.79 1.73
CA ILE A 332 -18.67 -6.94 1.21
C ILE A 332 -18.57 -6.47 -0.24
N LEU A 333 -19.51 -6.87 -1.10
CA LEU A 333 -19.54 -6.44 -2.50
C LEU A 333 -19.70 -4.90 -2.62
N LEU A 334 -20.56 -4.30 -1.80
CA LEU A 334 -20.75 -2.85 -1.81
C LEU A 334 -19.51 -2.12 -1.25
N LEU A 335 -18.93 -2.59 -0.15
CA LEU A 335 -17.73 -2.01 0.47
C LEU A 335 -16.51 -2.14 -0.45
N ASN A 336 -16.34 -3.27 -1.14
CA ASN A 336 -15.34 -3.43 -2.19
C ASN A 336 -15.51 -2.35 -3.25
N TRP A 337 -16.74 -2.15 -3.73
CA TRP A 337 -17.00 -1.09 -4.70
C TRP A 337 -16.71 0.30 -4.12
N ILE A 338 -17.15 0.61 -2.90
CA ILE A 338 -16.91 1.93 -2.28
C ILE A 338 -15.41 2.17 -2.12
N ILE A 339 -14.68 1.24 -1.51
CA ILE A 339 -13.29 1.42 -1.09
C ILE A 339 -12.31 1.21 -2.25
N LEU A 340 -12.40 0.08 -2.95
CA LEU A 340 -11.41 -0.30 -3.96
C LEU A 340 -11.59 0.46 -5.28
N SER A 341 -12.82 0.86 -5.64
CA SER A 341 -13.04 1.65 -6.87
C SER A 341 -12.60 3.10 -6.77
N ASN A 342 -12.33 3.61 -5.57
CA ASN A 342 -11.88 4.98 -5.42
C ASN A 342 -10.39 5.09 -5.74
N LYS A 343 -10.12 5.64 -6.92
CA LYS A 343 -8.77 5.93 -7.40
C LYS A 343 -8.11 7.07 -6.64
N SER A 344 -8.90 7.86 -5.91
CA SER A 344 -8.38 8.98 -5.18
C SER A 344 -7.57 8.49 -4.00
N GLN A 345 -6.28 8.87 -4.01
CA GLN A 345 -5.35 8.48 -2.96
C GLN A 345 -5.57 9.39 -1.76
N LEU A 346 -6.52 8.98 -0.92
CA LEU A 346 -6.84 9.62 0.35
C LEU A 346 -5.95 9.09 1.45
N TYR A 347 -5.62 9.98 2.39
CA TYR A 347 -4.87 9.66 3.59
C TYR A 347 -5.32 10.55 4.74
N GLU A 348 -5.66 9.98 5.90
CA GLU A 348 -5.89 10.78 7.11
C GLU A 348 -4.53 11.25 7.66
N LEU A 349 -4.38 12.57 7.86
CA LEU A 349 -3.15 13.12 8.41
C LEU A 349 -3.07 12.81 9.90
N SER A 350 -1.99 12.13 10.28
CA SER A 350 -1.61 11.94 11.68
C SER A 350 -1.34 13.28 12.38
N PRO A 351 -1.40 13.37 13.72
CA PRO A 351 -1.14 14.60 14.45
C PRO A 351 0.17 15.32 14.08
N GLU A 352 1.21 14.58 13.70
CA GLU A 352 2.52 15.12 13.30
C GLU A 352 2.51 15.72 11.90
N LEU A 353 1.64 15.23 11.01
CA LEU A 353 1.51 15.65 9.62
C LEU A 353 0.36 16.64 9.39
N ARG A 354 -0.54 16.82 10.36
CA ARG A 354 -1.65 17.78 10.26
C ARG A 354 -1.14 19.20 10.04
N LEU A 355 -1.89 19.96 9.23
CA LEU A 355 -1.68 21.39 9.08
C LEU A 355 -2.08 22.05 10.40
N LYS A 356 -1.09 22.41 11.21
CA LYS A 356 -1.29 22.93 12.58
C LYS A 356 -2.08 24.23 12.62
N GLN A 357 -2.08 24.98 11.51
CA GLN A 357 -2.90 26.19 11.36
C GLN A 357 -4.41 25.88 11.41
N PHE A 358 -4.82 24.63 11.16
CA PHE A 358 -6.21 24.22 11.03
C PHE A 358 -6.60 23.35 12.23
N PRO A 359 -7.35 23.88 13.21
CA PRO A 359 -7.72 23.18 14.43
C PRO A 359 -8.88 22.19 14.21
N THR A 360 -8.79 21.35 13.18
CA THR A 360 -9.77 20.31 12.88
C THR A 360 -9.15 18.95 13.10
N ARG A 361 -9.89 18.07 13.78
CA ARG A 361 -9.47 16.67 14.04
C ARG A 361 -9.23 15.92 12.73
N HIS A 362 -10.23 15.91 11.85
CA HIS A 362 -10.18 15.12 10.62
C HIS A 362 -9.67 15.98 9.45
N GLN A 363 -8.40 15.76 9.09
CA GLN A 363 -7.75 16.37 7.93
C GLN A 363 -7.30 15.27 6.99
N PHE A 364 -7.88 15.21 5.80
CA PHE A 364 -7.55 14.21 4.80
C PHE A 364 -6.75 14.86 3.67
N LEU A 365 -5.63 14.25 3.30
CA LEU A 365 -4.86 14.62 2.13
C LEU A 365 -5.34 13.81 0.92
N THR A 366 -5.56 14.50 -0.19
CA THR A 366 -5.90 13.93 -1.50
C THR A 366 -4.69 14.06 -2.42
N LEU A 367 -3.93 12.97 -2.58
CA LEU A 367 -2.70 13.00 -3.38
C LEU A 367 -2.97 13.07 -4.89
N MET A 368 -4.01 12.39 -5.37
CA MET A 368 -4.38 12.35 -6.79
C MET A 368 -5.87 12.12 -6.96
N ALA A 369 -6.48 12.72 -8.00
CA ALA A 369 -7.83 12.38 -8.47
C ALA A 369 -7.79 11.37 -9.64
N SER A 370 -6.89 11.59 -10.62
CA SER A 370 -6.53 10.64 -11.67
C SER A 370 -5.16 11.00 -12.27
N GLU A 371 -4.48 10.03 -12.88
CA GLU A 371 -3.18 10.21 -13.56
C GLU A 371 -3.23 11.32 -14.63
N GLU A 372 -4.24 11.28 -15.50
CA GLU A 372 -4.41 12.26 -16.58
C GLU A 372 -4.53 13.69 -16.05
N ARG A 373 -5.37 13.90 -15.02
CA ARG A 373 -5.60 15.23 -14.45
C ARG A 373 -4.41 15.77 -13.68
N GLU A 374 -3.71 14.92 -12.95
CA GLU A 374 -2.53 15.34 -12.20
C GLU A 374 -1.44 15.84 -13.17
N ASN A 375 -1.26 15.15 -14.30
CA ASN A 375 -0.32 15.56 -15.35
C ASN A 375 -0.72 16.89 -16.00
N GLU A 376 -2.00 17.06 -16.33
CA GLU A 376 -2.52 18.32 -16.88
C GLU A 376 -2.33 19.49 -15.91
N PHE A 377 -2.69 19.29 -14.63
CA PHE A 377 -2.50 20.31 -13.59
C PHE A 377 -1.03 20.67 -13.41
N LYS A 378 -0.12 19.68 -13.40
CA LYS A 378 1.33 19.92 -13.30
C LYS A 378 1.86 20.77 -14.45
N ALA A 379 1.42 20.50 -15.68
CA ALA A 379 1.82 21.30 -16.83
C ALA A 379 1.39 22.77 -16.68
N LEU A 380 0.15 23.00 -16.21
CA LEU A 380 -0.37 24.34 -15.93
C LEU A 380 0.37 25.01 -14.77
N LYS A 381 0.62 24.29 -13.67
CA LYS A 381 1.38 24.77 -12.52
C LYS A 381 2.81 25.14 -12.88
N ALA A 382 3.49 24.34 -13.70
CA ALA A 382 4.85 24.64 -14.16
C ALA A 382 4.90 25.92 -15.00
N LYS A 383 3.84 26.18 -15.79
CA LYS A 383 3.74 27.35 -16.67
C LYS A 383 3.30 28.63 -15.95
N TYR A 384 2.33 28.53 -15.05
CA TYR A 384 1.65 29.69 -14.45
C TYR A 384 1.90 29.85 -12.94
N GLY A 385 2.52 28.86 -12.29
CA GLY A 385 2.53 28.75 -10.83
C GLY A 385 1.17 28.34 -10.26
N SER A 386 1.11 28.13 -8.94
CA SER A 386 -0.11 27.77 -8.23
C SER A 386 -0.19 28.42 -6.84
N PHE A 387 -1.37 28.37 -6.24
CA PHE A 387 -1.66 28.80 -4.87
C PHE A 387 -2.89 28.05 -4.33
N PHE A 388 -3.23 28.24 -3.06
CA PHE A 388 -4.34 27.54 -2.41
C PHE A 388 -5.58 28.43 -2.26
N LEU A 389 -6.75 27.83 -2.47
CA LEU A 389 -8.06 28.44 -2.27
C LEU A 389 -9.05 27.43 -1.68
N TRP A 390 -9.98 27.90 -0.86
CA TRP A 390 -11.05 27.09 -0.26
C TRP A 390 -12.20 26.85 -1.25
N HIS A 391 -12.82 25.67 -1.14
CA HIS A 391 -14.06 25.31 -1.82
C HIS A 391 -15.05 24.68 -0.84
N GLY A 392 -16.22 25.30 -0.67
CA GLY A 392 -17.34 24.74 0.07
C GLY A 392 -18.31 23.99 -0.83
N SER A 393 -18.77 22.82 -0.38
CA SER A 393 -19.82 22.04 -1.05
C SER A 393 -20.73 21.37 -0.02
N THR A 394 -21.94 21.01 -0.45
CA THR A 394 -22.88 20.22 0.36
C THR A 394 -22.35 18.80 0.57
N GLY A 395 -22.68 18.18 1.72
CA GLY A 395 -22.15 16.86 2.12
C GLY A 395 -22.29 15.76 1.05
N ASP A 396 -23.45 15.71 0.39
CA ASP A 396 -23.83 14.77 -0.67
C ASP A 396 -22.98 14.85 -1.95
N ARG A 397 -22.26 15.95 -2.16
CA ARG A 397 -21.42 16.13 -3.36
C ARG A 397 -20.03 15.51 -3.21
N TRP A 398 -19.56 15.28 -1.99
CA TRP A 398 -18.17 14.87 -1.76
C TRP A 398 -17.84 13.49 -2.31
N HIS A 399 -18.81 12.56 -2.39
CA HIS A 399 -18.62 11.30 -3.10
C HIS A 399 -18.21 11.52 -4.57
N SER A 400 -18.92 12.40 -5.28
CA SER A 400 -18.59 12.73 -6.67
C SER A 400 -17.32 13.56 -6.79
N ILE A 401 -17.13 14.58 -5.94
CA ILE A 401 -15.96 15.46 -6.01
C ILE A 401 -14.67 14.68 -5.77
N ILE A 402 -14.64 13.80 -4.76
CA ILE A 402 -13.46 13.00 -4.46
C ILE A 402 -13.10 12.11 -5.66
N ARG A 403 -14.09 11.51 -6.35
CA ARG A 403 -13.85 10.56 -7.45
C ARG A 403 -13.63 11.22 -8.81
N ASN A 404 -14.33 12.34 -9.05
CA ASN A 404 -14.43 12.99 -10.35
C ASN A 404 -13.84 14.39 -10.36
N GLY A 405 -13.19 14.84 -9.29
CA GLY A 405 -12.71 16.21 -9.14
C GLY A 405 -13.84 17.24 -9.12
N LEU A 406 -13.47 18.51 -8.95
CA LEU A 406 -14.43 19.60 -9.08
C LEU A 406 -14.86 19.78 -10.54
N LYS A 407 -16.15 20.04 -10.72
CA LYS A 407 -16.79 20.22 -12.02
C LYS A 407 -17.36 21.62 -12.13
N ASN A 408 -17.18 22.26 -13.29
CA ASN A 408 -17.87 23.50 -13.58
C ASN A 408 -19.34 23.19 -13.86
N GLY A 409 -20.19 23.43 -12.86
CA GLY A 409 -21.62 23.17 -12.97
C GLY A 409 -22.40 24.24 -13.72
N THR A 410 -21.77 25.34 -14.16
CA THR A 410 -22.49 26.48 -14.73
C THR A 410 -23.26 26.09 -16.00
N GLY A 411 -24.54 26.46 -16.08
CA GLY A 411 -25.40 26.15 -17.23
C GLY A 411 -25.79 24.68 -17.34
N THR A 412 -25.50 23.87 -16.32
CA THR A 412 -25.89 22.45 -16.26
C THR A 412 -26.87 22.21 -15.12
N GLU A 413 -27.47 21.01 -15.06
CA GLU A 413 -28.27 20.55 -13.91
C GLU A 413 -27.50 20.58 -12.58
N MET A 414 -26.16 20.71 -12.61
CA MET A 414 -25.33 20.76 -11.41
C MET A 414 -25.28 22.15 -10.72
N GLN A 415 -25.78 23.20 -11.38
CA GLN A 415 -25.76 24.57 -10.86
C GLN A 415 -26.75 24.73 -9.69
N GLN A 416 -26.26 25.06 -8.50
CA GLN A 416 -27.10 25.28 -7.31
C GLN A 416 -27.22 26.75 -6.88
N ASN A 417 -26.15 27.53 -7.07
CA ASN A 417 -26.12 28.93 -6.68
C ASN A 417 -26.18 29.80 -7.94
N GLY A 418 -26.71 31.02 -7.80
CA GLY A 418 -26.70 32.01 -8.89
C GLY A 418 -25.27 32.39 -9.29
N LYS A 419 -25.10 32.84 -10.54
CA LYS A 419 -23.81 33.26 -11.11
C LYS A 419 -23.49 34.72 -10.81
N VAL A 420 -23.39 35.10 -9.54
CA VAL A 420 -23.19 36.51 -9.12
C VAL A 420 -21.89 37.08 -9.68
N PHE A 421 -20.85 36.25 -9.81
CA PHE A 421 -19.53 36.63 -10.33
C PHE A 421 -19.20 35.94 -11.67
N GLY A 422 -20.21 35.49 -12.41
CA GLY A 422 -20.01 34.80 -13.69
C GLY A 422 -19.92 33.27 -13.58
N SER A 423 -19.50 32.64 -14.67
CA SER A 423 -19.48 31.19 -14.83
C SER A 423 -18.20 30.58 -14.28
N GLY A 424 -18.30 29.49 -13.51
CA GLY A 424 -17.13 28.74 -13.07
C GLY A 424 -17.33 27.97 -11.78
N ILE A 425 -16.24 27.34 -11.34
CA ILE A 425 -16.07 26.78 -10.01
C ILE A 425 -15.76 27.94 -9.05
N TYR A 426 -16.58 28.11 -8.01
CA TYR A 426 -16.44 29.16 -7.02
C TYR A 426 -15.48 28.73 -5.91
N LEU A 427 -14.58 29.64 -5.56
CA LEU A 427 -13.51 29.45 -4.59
C LEU A 427 -13.35 30.72 -3.74
N ALA A 428 -12.70 30.64 -2.58
CA ALA A 428 -12.43 31.80 -1.74
C ALA A 428 -11.06 31.73 -1.04
N SER A 429 -10.44 32.87 -0.78
CA SER A 429 -9.23 32.95 0.04
C SER A 429 -9.53 32.64 1.52
N GLU A 430 -10.67 33.12 2.02
CA GLU A 430 -11.14 32.95 3.40
C GLU A 430 -12.04 31.71 3.56
N LEU A 431 -11.76 30.89 4.58
CA LEU A 431 -12.53 29.68 4.88
C LEU A 431 -14.01 30.00 5.16
N LEU A 432 -14.29 31.01 5.98
CA LEU A 432 -15.66 31.36 6.36
C LEU A 432 -16.55 31.68 5.16
N THR A 433 -16.00 32.28 4.10
CA THR A 433 -16.72 32.52 2.85
C THR A 433 -17.17 31.21 2.22
N SER A 434 -16.28 30.21 2.17
CA SER A 434 -16.59 28.88 1.65
C SER A 434 -17.57 28.11 2.53
N LEU A 435 -17.52 28.27 3.85
CA LEU A 435 -18.44 27.58 4.78
C LEU A 435 -19.91 27.94 4.54
N ASN A 436 -20.21 29.13 4.00
CA ASN A 436 -21.60 29.50 3.62
C ASN A 436 -22.20 28.57 2.55
N TYR A 437 -21.36 27.87 1.78
CA TYR A 437 -21.78 26.91 0.77
C TYR A 437 -21.79 25.47 1.27
N VAL A 438 -21.35 25.24 2.51
CA VAL A 438 -21.34 23.92 3.14
C VAL A 438 -22.66 23.72 3.88
N LYS A 439 -23.48 22.80 3.37
CA LYS A 439 -24.71 22.36 4.05
C LYS A 439 -24.50 21.01 4.69
N ASN A 440 -24.98 20.89 5.92
CA ASN A 440 -24.97 19.62 6.64
C ASN A 440 -25.97 18.65 5.99
N VAL A 441 -25.52 17.43 5.70
CA VAL A 441 -26.34 16.37 5.09
C VAL A 441 -26.39 15.18 6.03
N GLN A 442 -27.56 14.60 6.22
CA GLN A 442 -27.73 13.40 7.04
C GLN A 442 -26.82 12.28 6.51
N ASN A 443 -26.02 11.71 7.40
CA ASN A 443 -25.19 10.55 7.08
C ASN A 443 -26.02 9.29 7.35
N GLU A 444 -26.39 8.56 6.28
CA GLU A 444 -27.11 7.28 6.42
C GLU A 444 -26.22 6.19 7.06
N TYR A 445 -24.90 6.38 7.13
CA TYR A 445 -24.02 5.53 7.93
C TYR A 445 -24.03 5.99 9.40
N ALA A 446 -25.08 5.62 10.13
CA ALA A 446 -25.35 6.11 11.49
C ALA A 446 -24.27 5.76 12.54
N ARG A 447 -23.37 4.82 12.23
CA ARG A 447 -22.26 4.40 13.10
C ARG A 447 -20.91 5.03 12.71
N SER A 448 -20.92 6.01 11.80
CA SER A 448 -19.74 6.77 11.43
C SER A 448 -19.14 7.51 12.62
N THR A 449 -17.81 7.45 12.73
CA THR A 449 -17.04 8.25 13.68
C THR A 449 -17.00 9.74 13.31
N LEU A 450 -17.36 10.09 12.07
CA LEU A 450 -17.51 11.47 11.59
C LEU A 450 -18.87 12.08 11.98
N GLY A 451 -19.75 11.30 12.58
CA GLY A 451 -21.05 11.71 13.09
C GLY A 451 -22.22 11.42 12.13
N ASN A 452 -23.43 11.66 12.64
CA ASN A 452 -24.70 11.41 11.95
C ASN A 452 -24.99 12.38 10.81
N SER A 453 -24.09 13.33 10.55
CA SER A 453 -24.24 14.32 9.51
C SER A 453 -22.88 14.77 9.00
N LEU A 454 -22.71 14.86 7.69
CA LEU A 454 -21.42 15.18 7.08
C LEU A 454 -21.36 16.66 6.68
N GLN A 455 -20.39 17.35 7.27
CA GLN A 455 -19.98 18.69 6.90
C GLN A 455 -18.51 18.65 6.46
N ALA A 456 -18.21 18.99 5.22
CA ALA A 456 -16.84 19.00 4.73
C ALA A 456 -16.53 20.18 3.80
N VAL A 457 -15.27 20.61 3.82
CA VAL A 457 -14.73 21.71 3.01
C VAL A 457 -13.40 21.29 2.40
N GLY A 458 -13.19 21.64 1.13
CA GLY A 458 -11.96 21.32 0.41
C GLY A 458 -11.00 22.49 0.37
N LEU A 459 -9.71 22.20 0.49
CA LEU A 459 -8.65 23.14 0.14
C LEU A 459 -8.01 22.70 -1.17
N CYS A 460 -8.09 23.58 -2.16
CA CYS A 460 -7.73 23.30 -3.54
C CYS A 460 -6.44 24.00 -3.90
N GLU A 461 -5.56 23.29 -4.60
CA GLU A 461 -4.44 23.91 -5.29
C GLU A 461 -4.90 24.34 -6.68
N VAL A 462 -4.67 25.61 -7.01
CA VAL A 462 -5.20 26.25 -8.23
C VAL A 462 -4.06 26.85 -9.02
N ALA A 463 -3.96 26.52 -10.30
CA ALA A 463 -3.00 27.11 -11.21
C ALA A 463 -3.44 28.53 -11.58
N LYS A 464 -2.49 29.47 -11.71
CA LYS A 464 -2.78 30.89 -12.02
C LYS A 464 -3.01 31.11 -13.52
N VAL A 465 -3.90 30.32 -14.10
CA VAL A 465 -4.26 30.35 -15.52
C VAL A 465 -5.04 31.63 -15.86
N PRO A 466 -5.01 32.10 -17.12
CA PRO A 466 -5.69 33.34 -17.51
C PRO A 466 -7.21 33.36 -17.28
N ASP A 467 -7.87 32.20 -17.22
CA ASP A 467 -9.31 32.07 -16.98
C ASP A 467 -9.68 31.99 -15.48
N LEU A 468 -8.72 32.18 -14.58
CA LEU A 468 -8.97 32.38 -13.16
C LEU A 468 -9.26 33.86 -12.90
N GLU A 469 -10.49 34.17 -12.54
CA GLU A 469 -10.92 35.54 -12.23
C GLU A 469 -10.96 35.77 -10.72
N ASP A 470 -10.41 36.90 -10.27
CA ASP A 470 -10.42 37.36 -8.88
C ASP A 470 -11.44 38.50 -8.72
N HIS A 471 -12.44 38.27 -7.87
CA HIS A 471 -13.52 39.23 -7.57
C HIS A 471 -13.35 39.84 -6.16
N GLY A 472 -12.14 39.78 -5.60
CA GLY A 472 -11.75 40.28 -4.28
C GLY A 472 -12.15 39.37 -3.12
N ARG A 473 -13.42 38.96 -3.05
CA ARG A 473 -13.91 38.04 -1.99
C ARG A 473 -14.14 36.60 -2.46
N ALA A 474 -14.09 36.38 -3.76
CA ALA A 474 -14.32 35.09 -4.38
C ALA A 474 -13.50 34.99 -5.68
N TYR A 475 -13.22 33.77 -6.09
CA TYR A 475 -12.60 33.45 -7.37
C TYR A 475 -13.54 32.59 -8.19
N THR A 476 -13.51 32.74 -9.52
CA THR A 476 -14.20 31.86 -10.46
C THR A 476 -13.22 31.25 -11.43
N LEU A 477 -13.29 29.93 -11.61
CA LEU A 477 -12.42 29.19 -12.51
C LEU A 477 -13.25 28.34 -13.48
N MET A 478 -13.07 28.52 -14.79
CA MET A 478 -13.78 27.71 -15.79
C MET A 478 -13.07 26.38 -16.09
N ASN A 479 -11.74 26.40 -16.16
CA ASN A 479 -10.93 25.26 -16.53
C ASN A 479 -10.78 24.25 -15.37
N GLU A 480 -11.55 23.16 -15.42
CA GLU A 480 -11.49 22.07 -14.44
C GLU A 480 -10.10 21.42 -14.30
N LYS A 481 -9.22 21.56 -15.29
CA LYS A 481 -7.86 20.99 -15.28
C LYS A 481 -6.88 21.85 -14.48
N ALA A 482 -7.25 23.10 -14.19
CA ALA A 482 -6.41 24.06 -13.46
C ALA A 482 -6.64 24.03 -11.94
N ILE A 483 -7.35 23.02 -11.43
CA ILE A 483 -7.66 22.88 -10.00
C ILE A 483 -7.57 21.42 -9.56
N VAL A 484 -6.98 21.20 -8.39
CA VAL A 484 -7.00 19.91 -7.71
C VAL A 484 -7.35 20.12 -6.23
N VAL A 485 -8.33 19.37 -5.73
CA VAL A 485 -8.56 19.29 -4.27
C VAL A 485 -7.35 18.58 -3.67
N ARG A 486 -6.65 19.22 -2.72
CA ARG A 486 -5.47 18.66 -2.03
C ARG A 486 -5.77 18.26 -0.59
N PHE A 487 -6.71 18.93 0.07
CA PHE A 487 -7.14 18.56 1.40
C PHE A 487 -8.65 18.59 1.52
N LEU A 488 -9.18 17.73 2.38
CA LEU A 488 -10.56 17.72 2.81
C LEU A 488 -10.60 17.79 4.34
N PHE A 489 -11.41 18.70 4.87
CA PHE A 489 -11.58 18.89 6.31
C PHE A 489 -13.02 18.59 6.68
N VAL A 490 -13.24 17.74 7.67
CA VAL A 490 -14.58 17.41 8.18
C VAL A 490 -14.82 18.15 9.49
N GLY A 491 -15.96 18.85 9.60
CA GLY A 491 -16.31 19.63 10.78
C GLY A 491 -15.44 20.88 11.00
N ALA A 492 -14.93 21.49 9.92
CA ALA A 492 -14.15 22.72 10.02
C ALA A 492 -15.03 23.92 10.42
N ASN A 493 -14.64 24.59 11.51
CA ASN A 493 -15.31 25.79 12.01
C ASN A 493 -14.28 26.77 12.59
N PHE A 494 -13.52 27.42 11.71
CA PHE A 494 -12.51 28.42 12.06
C PHE A 494 -12.37 29.46 10.94
N SER A 495 -11.65 30.56 11.19
CA SER A 495 -11.33 31.58 10.18
C SER A 495 -9.86 31.47 9.76
N TYR A 496 -9.63 31.48 8.45
CA TYR A 496 -8.29 31.43 7.88
C TYR A 496 -8.31 31.86 6.40
N ASP A 497 -7.53 32.89 6.09
CA ASP A 497 -7.25 33.32 4.72
C ASP A 497 -5.94 32.69 4.21
N VAL A 498 -6.04 31.74 3.27
CA VAL A 498 -4.87 31.01 2.73
C VAL A 498 -4.03 31.83 1.75
N VAL A 499 -4.51 32.97 1.26
CA VAL A 499 -3.75 33.88 0.40
C VAL A 499 -2.93 34.84 1.25
N GLN A 500 -3.53 35.43 2.29
CA GLN A 500 -2.85 36.32 3.22
C GLN A 500 -1.89 35.56 4.14
N LYS A 501 -2.23 34.32 4.52
CA LYS A 501 -1.41 33.45 5.36
C LYS A 501 -1.15 32.12 4.64
N PRO A 502 -0.19 32.08 3.70
CA PRO A 502 0.15 30.86 2.96
C PRO A 502 0.44 29.67 3.87
N LEU A 503 0.14 28.46 3.40
CA LEU A 503 0.40 27.23 4.15
C LEU A 503 1.89 27.05 4.43
N GLU A 504 2.20 26.72 5.67
CA GLU A 504 3.52 26.25 6.08
C GLU A 504 3.54 24.73 6.19
N ARG A 505 4.65 24.09 5.80
CA ARG A 505 4.90 22.65 5.99
C ARG A 505 3.82 21.73 5.40
N VAL A 506 3.37 22.04 4.18
CA VAL A 506 2.46 21.17 3.42
C VAL A 506 3.07 19.76 3.30
N PRO A 507 2.41 18.71 3.82
CA PRO A 507 2.92 17.35 3.76
C PRO A 507 3.15 16.89 2.33
N LYS A 508 4.31 16.30 2.06
CA LYS A 508 4.65 15.68 0.78
C LYS A 508 4.56 14.16 0.88
N LEU A 509 4.56 13.51 -0.28
CA LEU A 509 4.62 12.05 -0.39
C LEU A 509 5.70 11.42 0.50
N LYS A 510 6.90 12.03 0.52
CA LYS A 510 8.02 11.58 1.35
C LYS A 510 7.69 11.61 2.85
N ASP A 511 6.96 12.61 3.31
CA ASP A 511 6.61 12.78 4.73
C ASP A 511 5.63 11.68 5.16
N ILE A 512 4.65 11.36 4.31
CA ILE A 512 3.69 10.26 4.51
C ILE A 512 4.40 8.90 4.56
N LEU A 513 5.27 8.63 3.57
CA LEU A 513 6.05 7.38 3.55
C LEU A 513 6.93 7.27 4.80
N ASN A 514 7.56 8.36 5.23
CA ASN A 514 8.35 8.37 6.46
C ASN A 514 7.50 8.08 7.70
N TYR A 515 6.28 8.62 7.78
CA TYR A 515 5.37 8.36 8.88
C TYR A 515 4.95 6.87 8.94
N HIS A 516 4.59 6.26 7.82
CA HIS A 516 4.29 4.83 7.78
C HIS A 516 5.49 4.00 8.22
N ALA A 517 6.70 4.38 7.80
CA ALA A 517 7.91 3.72 8.26
C ALA A 517 8.16 3.86 9.77
N SER A 518 7.53 4.81 10.49
CA SER A 518 7.61 4.86 11.97
C SER A 518 6.62 3.97 12.69
N LEU A 519 5.55 3.51 12.04
CA LEU A 519 4.49 2.72 12.69
C LEU A 519 4.92 1.27 12.99
N ASN A 520 5.98 0.78 12.33
CA ASN A 520 6.54 -0.57 12.52
C ASN A 520 7.67 -0.60 13.57
N LYS A 521 7.63 0.27 14.58
CA LYS A 521 8.61 0.26 15.68
C LYS A 521 8.12 -0.56 16.86
#